data_AF-A0AAW6DG43-F1
#
_entry.id   AF-A0AAW6DG43-F1
#
_cell.length_a   1.000
_cell.length_b   1.000
_cell.length_c   1.000
_cell.angle_alpha   90.00
_cell.angle_beta   90.00
_cell.angle_gamma   90.00
#
_symmetry.space_group_name_H-M   'P 1'
#
loop_
_entity.id
_entity.type
_entity.pdbx_description
1 polymer ?
#
loop_
_entity_poly.entity_id
_entity_poly.type
_entity_poly.pdbx_seq_one_letter_code
_entity_poly.pdbx_strand_id
1 'polypeptide(L)' 'REKMAMRMCLSEHPFGTIKRAMGATYFLLRGLRKVTGEFALLCLGYNIERAKNLLGFEKMMEIIAGV' A
#
# COMPACT_ATOMS: atom_id res chain seq x y z
N ARG A 1 -25.41 0.37 -3.68
CA ARG A 1 -24.81 1.72 -3.74
C ARG A 1 -23.85 1.96 -2.57
N GLU A 2 -24.22 1.55 -1.34
CA GLU A 2 -23.37 1.62 -0.14
C GLU A 2 -21.98 0.96 -0.31
N LYS A 3 -21.91 -0.25 -0.87
CA LYS A 3 -20.62 -0.93 -1.13
C LYS A 3 -19.69 -0.12 -2.04
N MET A 4 -20.24 0.62 -3.01
CA MET A 4 -19.45 1.51 -3.87
C MET A 4 -18.93 2.72 -3.09
N ALA A 5 -19.77 3.32 -2.23
CA ALA A 5 -19.38 4.41 -1.35
C ALA A 5 -18.23 4.00 -0.40
N MET A 6 -18.33 2.81 0.21
CA MET A 6 -17.26 2.28 1.06
C MET A 6 -15.94 2.07 0.29
N ARG A 7 -15.99 1.60 -0.96
CA ARG A 7 -14.79 1.44 -1.79
C ARG A 7 -14.14 2.77 -2.16
N MET A 8 -14.94 3.81 -2.40
CA MET A 8 -14.42 5.16 -2.66
C MET A 8 -13.61 5.68 -1.47
N CYS A 9 -14.00 5.35 -0.24
CA CYS A 9 -13.22 5.75 0.93
C CYS A 9 -12.03 4.83 1.20
N LEU A 10 -12.24 3.52 1.15
CA LEU A 10 -11.25 2.55 1.62
C LEU A 10 -10.19 2.20 0.59
N SER A 11 -10.57 2.05 -0.69
CA SER A 11 -9.65 1.58 -1.73
C SER A 11 -9.02 2.70 -2.54
N GLU A 12 -9.76 3.76 -2.87
CA GLU A 12 -9.25 4.84 -3.73
C GLU A 12 -8.08 5.59 -3.09
N HIS A 13 -8.11 5.79 -1.77
CA HIS A 13 -7.03 6.49 -1.07
C HIS A 13 -5.69 5.72 -1.16
N PRO A 14 -5.61 4.42 -0.79
CA PRO A 14 -4.41 3.60 -1.04
C PRO A 14 -3.95 3.62 -2.51
N PHE A 15 -4.86 3.44 -3.47
CA PHE A 15 -4.51 3.46 -4.89
C PHE A 15 -3.97 4.83 -5.33
N GLY A 16 -4.54 5.92 -4.83
CA GLY A 16 -4.09 7.28 -5.08
C GLY A 16 -2.68 7.53 -4.55
N THR A 17 -2.40 7.10 -3.32
CA THR A 17 -1.07 7.23 -2.70
C THR A 17 -0.02 6.42 -3.44
N ILE A 18 -0.30 5.15 -3.75
CA ILE A 18 0.63 4.29 -4.49
C ILE A 18 0.96 4.89 -5.86
N LYS A 19 -0.06 5.33 -6.61
CA LYS A 19 0.15 5.84 -7.97
C LYS A 19 0.79 7.23 -8.02
N ARG A 20 0.36 8.14 -7.15
CA ARG A 20 0.78 9.56 -7.19
C ARG A 20 1.91 9.88 -6.22
N ALA A 21 1.72 9.59 -4.93
CA ALA A 21 2.71 9.96 -3.92
C ALA A 21 3.96 9.08 -3.96
N MET A 22 3.80 7.78 -4.18
CA MET A 22 4.92 6.83 -4.32
C MET A 22 5.45 6.74 -5.76
N GLY A 23 4.85 7.45 -6.72
CA GLY A 23 5.31 7.53 -8.11
C GLY A 23 5.05 6.28 -8.98
N ALA A 24 4.31 5.27 -8.49
CA ALA A 24 4.02 4.04 -9.23
C ALA A 24 2.89 4.22 -10.27
N THR A 25 3.12 5.12 -11.23
CA THR A 25 2.16 5.49 -12.28
C THR A 25 2.01 4.41 -13.36
N TYR A 26 3.05 3.61 -13.59
CA TYR A 26 3.08 2.50 -14.55
C TYR A 26 3.86 1.32 -13.98
N PHE A 27 3.59 0.12 -14.52
CA PHE A 27 4.37 -1.07 -14.22
C PHE A 27 5.63 -1.13 -15.09
N LEU A 28 6.73 -1.55 -14.48
CA LEU A 28 8.01 -1.77 -15.16
C LEU A 28 8.08 -3.15 -15.81
N LEU A 29 7.37 -4.13 -15.23
CA LEU A 29 7.39 -5.51 -15.71
C LEU A 29 6.23 -5.78 -16.67
N ARG A 30 6.37 -6.86 -17.45
CA ARG A 30 5.34 -7.36 -18.37
C ARG A 30 4.93 -8.78 -18.02
N GLY A 31 3.65 -9.07 -18.24
CA GLY A 31 3.03 -10.36 -17.97
C GLY A 31 2.52 -10.49 -16.52
N LEU A 32 1.39 -11.19 -16.36
CA LEU A 32 0.61 -11.21 -15.13
C LEU A 32 1.45 -11.62 -13.91
N ARG A 33 2.18 -12.74 -13.98
CA ARG A 33 2.99 -13.24 -12.86
C ARG A 33 4.00 -12.21 -12.33
N LYS A 34 4.69 -11.51 -13.22
CA LYS A 34 5.71 -10.52 -12.83
C LYS A 34 5.07 -9.25 -12.28
N VAL A 35 4.04 -8.74 -12.96
CA VAL A 35 3.27 -7.56 -12.53
C VAL A 35 2.60 -7.78 -11.18
N THR A 36 2.09 -8.99 -10.90
CA THR A 36 1.53 -9.30 -9.57
C THR A 36 2.58 -9.17 -8.47
N GLY A 37 3.81 -9.63 -8.70
CA GLY A 37 4.91 -9.45 -7.75
C GLY A 37 5.29 -7.98 -7.56
N GLU A 38 5.38 -7.23 -8.66
CA GLU A 38 5.63 -5.78 -8.62
C GLU A 38 4.55 -5.05 -7.81
N PHE A 39 3.28 -5.33 -8.08
CA PHE A 39 2.16 -4.72 -7.36
C PHE A 39 2.13 -5.12 -5.87
N ALA A 40 2.49 -6.37 -5.55
CA ALA A 40 2.60 -6.81 -4.16
C ALA A 40 3.67 -6.02 -3.39
N LEU A 41 4.83 -5.74 -4.01
CA LEU A 41 5.88 -4.91 -3.41
C LEU A 41 5.44 -3.45 -3.23
N LEU A 42 4.72 -2.88 -4.19
CA LEU A 42 4.15 -1.54 -4.07
C LEU A 42 3.17 -1.45 -2.88
N CYS A 43 2.27 -2.44 -2.76
CA CYS A 43 1.34 -2.53 -1.63
C CYS A 43 2.07 -2.73 -0.29
N LEU A 44 3.14 -3.51 -0.26
CA LEU A 44 3.96 -3.70 0.94
C LEU A 44 4.59 -2.38 1.40
N GLY A 45 5.21 -1.64 0.48
CA GLY A 45 5.77 -0.32 0.78
C GLY A 45 4.72 0.66 1.31
N TYR A 46 3.54 0.70 0.68
CA TYR A 46 2.42 1.50 1.18
C TYR A 46 1.99 1.11 2.60
N ASN A 47 1.87 -0.19 2.87
CA ASN A 47 1.45 -0.69 4.17
C ASN A 47 2.47 -0.36 5.27
N ILE A 48 3.77 -0.42 4.98
CA ILE A 48 4.83 -0.03 5.92
C ILE A 48 4.76 1.47 6.24
N GLU A 49 4.66 2.32 5.21
CA GLU A 49 4.51 3.77 5.41
C GLU A 49 3.24 4.11 6.20
N ARG A 50 2.13 3.44 5.89
CA ARG A 50 0.88 3.59 6.63
C ARG A 50 1.01 3.13 8.07
N ALA A 51 1.64 2.00 8.34
CA ALA A 51 1.85 1.49 9.70
C ALA A 51 2.71 2.45 10.52
N LYS A 52 3.83 2.94 9.94
CA LYS A 52 4.67 3.97 10.55
C LYS A 52 3.87 5.22 10.93
N ASN A 53 3.01 5.70 10.03
CA ASN A 53 2.23 6.92 10.27
C ASN A 53 1.12 6.73 11.31
N LEU A 54 0.58 5.51 11.45
CA LEU A 54 -0.48 5.22 12.43
C LEU A 54 0.07 4.88 13.83
N LEU A 55 1.19 4.16 13.89
CA LEU A 55 1.75 3.62 15.13
C LEU A 55 2.94 4.44 15.66
N GLY A 56 3.61 5.20 14.80
CA GLY A 56 4.95 5.73 15.06
C GLY A 56 6.03 4.67 14.81
N PHE A 57 7.28 5.14 14.58
CA PHE A 57 8.39 4.25 14.21
C PHE A 57 8.74 3.26 15.34
N GLU A 58 8.86 3.74 16.58
CA GLU A 58 9.26 2.90 17.73
C GLU A 58 8.26 1.77 17.98
N LYS A 59 6.97 2.09 18.08
CA LYS A 59 5.92 1.09 18.32
C LYS A 59 5.80 0.10 17.15
N MET A 60 5.98 0.57 15.92
CA MET A 60 6.01 -0.31 14.75
C MET A 60 7.14 -1.32 14.84
N MET A 61 8.35 -0.88 15.23
CA MET A 61 9.51 -1.77 15.34
C MET A 61 9.39 -2.78 16.48
N GLU A 62 8.80 -2.40 17.62
CA GLU A 62 8.48 -3.31 18.73
C GLU A 62 7.58 -4.46 18.25
N ILE A 63 6.48 -4.13 17.57
CA ILE A 63 5.52 -5.11 17.03
C ILE A 63 6.18 -6.02 15.98
N ILE A 64 6.99 -5.46 15.08
CA ILE A 64 7.70 -6.25 14.04
C ILE A 64 8.73 -7.19 14.66
N ALA A 65 9.42 -6.75 15.72
CA ALA A 65 10.36 -7.57 16.47
C ALA A 65 9.68 -8.67 17.31
N GLY A 66 8.35 -8.61 17.48
CA GLY A 66 7.57 -9.55 18.28
C GLY A 66 7.78 -9.40 19.78
N VAL A 67 8.15 -8.19 20.22
CA VAL A 67 8.37 -7.82 21.62
C VAL A 67 7.11 -7.22 22.22
#